data_AF-A0AAN8AU38-F1
#
_entry.id   AF-A0AAN8AU38-F1
#
_cell.length_a   1.000
_cell.length_b   1.000
_cell.length_c   1.000
_cell.angle_alpha   90.00
_cell.angle_beta   90.00
_cell.angle_gamma   90.00
#
_symmetry.space_group_name_H-M   'P 1'
#
loop_
_entity.id
_entity.type
_entity.pdbx_description
1 polymer ?
#
loop_
_entity_poly.entity_id
_entity_poly.type
_entity_poly.pdbx_seq_one_letter_code
_entity_poly.pdbx_strand_id
1 'polypeptide(L)'
;MCGDKQVFLREDARSTVGDMLSPALSLMVPHFIRSASFEKYIVAYFDDVCSEEDVPSPFNITLRYKLMKQFEELFFRILDTEKHEPGKVNHIDGLSEDKYHQCASGRALRDAIDTFHEYQLEHPQWFEDELLEQSKSSPEICDDAKTTINLIKYRVDDSTQVTNHLNTQDTDSTVDTSGLYVAEEL
;
A
#
# COMPACT_ATOMS: atom_id res chain seq x y z
N MET A 1 8.51 12.43 -1.11
CA MET A 1 7.23 12.41 -1.84
C MET A 1 6.83 13.84 -2.23
N CYS A 2 6.69 14.14 -3.52
CA CYS A 2 6.66 15.49 -4.15
C CYS A 2 5.52 16.47 -3.75
N GLY A 3 4.93 16.35 -2.56
CA GLY A 3 3.83 17.22 -2.11
C GLY A 3 2.57 17.07 -2.98
N ASP A 4 1.71 18.09 -3.00
CA ASP A 4 0.45 18.12 -3.78
C ASP A 4 0.67 18.25 -5.30
N LYS A 5 1.92 18.13 -5.80
CA LYS A 5 2.21 18.25 -7.23
C LYS A 5 2.00 16.91 -7.92
N GLN A 6 1.23 16.94 -8.99
CA GLN A 6 1.06 15.78 -9.85
C GLN A 6 2.38 15.46 -10.56
N VAL A 7 2.81 14.21 -10.45
CA VAL A 7 4.03 13.68 -11.08
C VAL A 7 3.64 13.03 -12.41
N PHE A 8 4.39 13.34 -13.47
CA PHE A 8 4.26 12.68 -14.77
C PHE A 8 5.65 12.27 -15.24
N LEU A 9 5.92 10.97 -15.29
CA LEU A 9 7.21 10.47 -15.73
C LEU A 9 7.22 10.24 -17.25
N ARG A 10 8.38 10.43 -17.89
CA ARG A 10 8.54 10.09 -19.31
C ARG A 10 8.26 8.60 -19.56
N GLU A 11 8.63 7.74 -18.63
CA GLU A 11 8.33 6.31 -18.71
C GLU A 11 6.83 5.99 -18.68
N ASP A 12 6.05 6.67 -17.83
CA ASP A 12 4.59 6.51 -17.82
C ASP A 12 3.98 6.93 -19.17
N ALA A 13 4.48 8.01 -19.77
CA ALA A 13 4.00 8.49 -21.08
C ALA A 13 4.34 7.55 -22.24
N ARG A 14 5.38 6.70 -22.10
CA ARG A 14 5.72 5.67 -23.08
C ARG A 14 4.89 4.39 -22.91
N SER A 15 4.32 4.18 -21.73
CA SER A 15 3.46 3.03 -21.44
C SER A 15 2.09 3.19 -22.10
N THR A 16 1.57 2.10 -22.67
CA THR A 16 0.18 2.06 -23.20
C THR A 16 -0.88 2.19 -22.11
N VAL A 17 -0.51 1.90 -20.86
CA VAL A 17 -1.40 1.93 -19.68
C VAL A 17 -1.24 3.22 -18.87
N GLY A 18 -0.15 3.97 -19.10
CA GLY A 18 0.20 5.14 -18.29
C GLY A 18 0.71 4.78 -16.89
N ASP A 19 0.58 5.73 -15.96
CA ASP A 19 0.92 5.56 -14.54
C ASP A 19 0.01 4.52 -13.87
N MET A 20 0.60 3.40 -13.46
CA MET A 20 -0.08 2.35 -12.71
C MET A 20 0.17 2.43 -11.20
N LEU A 21 1.19 3.17 -10.76
CA LEU A 21 1.57 3.24 -9.35
C LEU A 21 0.55 4.08 -8.57
N SER A 22 0.22 5.27 -9.04
CA SER A 22 -0.75 6.15 -8.38
C SER A 22 -2.13 5.51 -8.19
N PRO A 23 -2.76 4.88 -9.21
CA PRO A 23 -4.03 4.20 -9.01
C PRO A 23 -3.90 2.98 -8.10
N ALA A 24 -2.82 2.20 -8.18
CA ALA A 24 -2.60 1.05 -7.29
C ALA A 24 -2.51 1.50 -5.82
N LEU A 25 -1.73 2.55 -5.53
CA LEU A 25 -1.62 3.12 -4.19
C LEU A 25 -2.98 3.64 -3.69
N SER A 26 -3.75 4.31 -4.54
CA SER A 26 -5.08 4.83 -4.20
C SER A 26 -6.06 3.74 -3.79
N LEU A 27 -5.95 2.55 -4.40
CA LEU A 27 -6.75 1.37 -4.04
C LEU A 27 -6.26 0.71 -2.75
N MET A 28 -4.94 0.65 -2.54
CA MET A 28 -4.36 -0.04 -1.38
C MET A 28 -4.47 0.75 -0.08
N VAL A 29 -4.20 2.06 -0.09
CA VAL A 29 -4.07 2.90 1.12
C VAL A 29 -5.29 2.82 2.06
N PRO A 30 -6.56 2.84 1.60
CA PRO A 30 -7.71 2.69 2.48
C PRO A 30 -7.72 1.39 3.29
N HIS A 31 -7.16 0.30 2.73
CA HIS A 31 -7.09 -1.00 3.42
C HIS A 31 -6.04 -1.01 4.54
N PHE A 32 -4.94 -0.27 4.37
CA PHE A 32 -3.92 -0.11 5.42
C PHE A 32 -4.45 0.69 6.61
N ILE A 33 -5.26 1.72 6.36
CA ILE A 33 -5.77 2.61 7.40
C ILE A 33 -6.90 1.95 8.22
N ARG A 34 -7.68 1.04 7.62
CA ARG A 34 -8.94 0.55 8.21
C ARG A 34 -8.93 -0.91 8.67
N SER A 35 -7.84 -1.68 8.55
CA SER A 35 -7.92 -3.13 8.82
C SER A 35 -6.59 -3.81 9.22
N ALA A 36 -6.71 -5.01 9.81
CA ALA A 36 -5.65 -6.00 10.03
C ALA A 36 -5.03 -6.57 8.72
N SER A 37 -5.26 -5.93 7.57
CA SER A 37 -4.76 -6.41 6.27
C SER A 37 -3.29 -6.08 6.01
N PHE A 38 -2.58 -5.42 6.93
CA PHE A 38 -1.17 -5.05 6.75
C PHE A 38 -0.28 -6.29 6.51
N GLU A 39 -0.69 -7.45 7.00
CA GLU A 39 -0.01 -8.73 6.79
C GLU A 39 0.07 -9.09 5.30
N LYS A 40 -0.96 -8.75 4.52
CA LYS A 40 -1.07 -9.02 3.07
C LYS A 40 -0.08 -8.24 2.22
N TYR A 41 0.51 -7.19 2.76
CA TYR A 41 1.35 -6.28 2.00
C TYR A 41 2.77 -6.25 2.54
N ILE A 42 3.70 -6.38 1.61
CA ILE A 42 5.12 -6.33 1.85
C ILE A 42 5.64 -4.99 1.34
N VAL A 43 6.47 -4.33 2.15
CA VAL A 43 7.14 -3.09 1.76
C VAL A 43 8.63 -3.35 1.72
N ALA A 44 9.23 -3.21 0.55
CA ALA A 44 10.65 -3.44 0.34
C ALA A 44 11.22 -2.40 -0.61
N TYR A 45 12.50 -2.08 -0.46
CA TYR A 45 13.22 -1.13 -1.31
C TYR A 45 14.69 -1.53 -1.40
N PHE A 46 15.36 -1.19 -2.51
CA PHE A 46 16.79 -1.40 -2.67
C PHE A 46 17.54 -0.23 -2.01
N ASP A 47 18.26 -0.48 -0.92
CA ASP A 47 18.85 0.61 -0.12
C ASP A 47 20.11 1.23 -0.75
N ASP A 48 20.60 0.65 -1.85
CA ASP A 48 21.68 1.21 -2.66
C ASP A 48 21.19 2.32 -3.60
N VAL A 49 19.91 2.30 -4.03
CA VAL A 49 19.35 3.24 -5.03
C VAL A 49 18.11 3.99 -4.56
N CYS A 50 17.58 3.61 -3.39
CA CYS A 50 16.44 4.23 -2.73
C CYS A 50 16.73 4.39 -1.23
N SER A 51 15.93 5.22 -0.59
CA SER A 51 16.01 5.52 0.84
C SER A 51 14.74 5.06 1.57
N GLU A 52 14.81 5.01 2.89
CA GLU A 52 13.65 4.63 3.70
C GLU A 52 12.54 5.70 3.63
N GLU A 53 12.94 6.94 3.38
CA GLU A 53 12.12 8.13 3.22
C GLU A 53 11.30 8.10 1.92
N ASP A 54 11.67 7.25 0.97
CA ASP A 54 10.92 7.01 -0.27
C ASP A 54 9.70 6.11 -0.04
N VAL A 55 9.55 5.53 1.14
CA VAL A 55 8.35 4.77 1.51
C VAL A 55 7.20 5.74 1.86
N PRO A 56 6.02 5.66 1.22
CA PRO A 56 4.91 6.54 1.55
C PRO A 56 4.43 6.34 2.99
N SER A 57 4.10 7.43 3.69
CA SER A 57 3.75 7.39 5.12
C SER A 57 2.60 6.45 5.53
N PRO A 58 1.58 6.15 4.70
CA PRO A 58 0.57 5.14 5.05
C PRO A 58 1.15 3.73 5.30
N PHE A 59 2.35 3.45 4.79
CA PHE A 59 3.02 2.16 4.94
C PHE A 59 3.97 2.09 6.14
N ASN A 60 4.14 3.18 6.90
CA ASN A 60 5.05 3.21 8.07
C ASN A 60 4.62 2.28 9.22
N ILE A 61 3.41 1.73 9.16
CA ILE A 61 2.88 0.78 10.14
C ILE A 61 3.33 -0.67 9.91
N THR A 62 3.96 -0.98 8.76
CA THR A 62 4.44 -2.33 8.43
C THR A 62 5.96 -2.40 8.40
N LEU A 63 6.50 -3.62 8.51
CA LEU A 63 7.93 -3.86 8.36
C LEU A 63 8.39 -3.49 6.95
N ARG A 64 9.53 -2.79 6.89
CA ARG A 64 10.18 -2.35 5.65
C ARG A 64 11.47 -3.15 5.49
N TYR A 65 11.63 -3.81 4.35
CA TYR A 65 12.77 -4.68 4.07
C TYR A 65 13.75 -3.98 3.15
N LYS A 66 14.99 -3.81 3.62
CA LYS A 66 16.12 -3.36 2.81
C LYS A 66 16.62 -4.50 1.94
N LEU A 67 16.42 -4.39 0.64
CA LEU A 67 16.93 -5.35 -0.34
C LEU A 67 18.35 -4.96 -0.74
N MET A 68 19.31 -5.89 -0.85
CA MET A 68 19.19 -7.35 -0.68
C MET A 68 19.56 -7.85 0.72
N LYS A 69 19.84 -6.94 1.67
CA LYS A 69 20.24 -7.23 3.06
C LYS A 69 19.24 -8.09 3.85
N GLN A 70 17.95 -7.85 3.65
CA GLN A 70 16.84 -8.50 4.37
C GLN A 70 15.97 -9.36 3.44
N PHE A 71 16.52 -9.79 2.29
CA PHE A 71 15.76 -10.55 1.32
C PHE A 71 15.38 -11.95 1.85
N GLU A 72 16.22 -12.55 2.69
CA GLU A 72 15.91 -13.85 3.30
C GLU A 72 14.70 -13.74 4.24
N GLU A 73 14.66 -12.73 5.12
CA GLU A 73 13.51 -12.44 5.99
C GLU A 73 12.25 -12.15 5.17
N LEU A 74 12.41 -11.43 4.06
CA LEU A 74 11.32 -11.16 3.14
C LEU A 74 10.78 -12.45 2.53
N PHE A 75 11.66 -13.36 2.12
CA PHE A 75 11.28 -14.62 1.51
C PHE A 75 10.53 -15.53 2.48
N PHE A 76 10.97 -15.60 3.75
CA PHE A 76 10.22 -16.30 4.79
C PHE A 76 8.81 -15.72 4.99
N ARG A 77 8.67 -14.38 4.94
CA ARG A 77 7.37 -13.71 4.99
C ARG A 77 6.49 -14.04 3.78
N ILE A 78 7.06 -14.11 2.58
CA ILE A 78 6.32 -14.52 1.36
C ILE A 78 5.82 -15.96 1.49
N LEU A 79 6.63 -16.84 2.09
CA LEU A 79 6.27 -18.24 2.30
C LEU A 79 5.34 -18.47 3.50
N ASP A 80 5.06 -17.45 4.31
CA ASP A 80 4.34 -17.58 5.59
C ASP A 80 4.97 -18.63 6.51
N THR A 81 6.30 -18.58 6.63
CA THR A 81 7.11 -19.53 7.42
C THR A 81 8.02 -18.81 8.41
N GLU A 82 8.26 -19.42 9.57
CA GLU A 82 9.13 -18.83 10.59
C GLU A 82 10.61 -19.09 10.29
N LYS A 83 11.41 -18.01 10.26
CA LYS A 83 12.87 -18.11 10.22
C LYS A 83 13.44 -18.73 11.50
N HIS A 84 12.81 -18.47 12.65
CA HIS A 84 13.31 -18.89 13.96
C HIS A 84 12.35 -19.91 14.57
N GLU A 85 12.79 -21.17 14.64
CA GLU A 85 12.09 -22.24 15.33
C GLU A 85 12.79 -22.57 16.66
N PRO A 86 12.10 -23.22 17.63
CA PRO A 86 12.74 -23.63 18.88
C PRO A 86 13.99 -24.48 18.65
N GLY A 87 15.17 -23.90 18.92
CA GLY A 87 16.47 -24.58 18.79
C GLY A 87 17.08 -24.55 17.38
N LYS A 88 16.48 -23.86 16.40
CA LYS A 88 16.99 -23.80 15.03
C LYS A 88 16.68 -22.45 14.36
N VAL A 89 17.66 -21.91 13.64
CA VAL A 89 17.44 -20.81 12.69
C VAL A 89 17.45 -21.40 11.28
N ASN A 90 16.34 -21.24 10.58
CA ASN A 90 16.20 -21.63 9.18
C ASN A 90 16.95 -20.61 8.31
N HIS A 91 17.70 -21.12 7.33
CA HIS A 91 18.39 -20.31 6.34
C HIS A 91 18.07 -20.84 4.95
N ILE A 92 18.06 -19.93 3.97
CA ILE A 92 17.82 -20.25 2.57
C ILE A 92 19.11 -19.98 1.80
N ASP A 93 19.74 -21.07 1.38
CA ASP A 93 21.00 -21.02 0.66
C ASP A 93 20.85 -20.20 -0.63
N GLY A 94 21.77 -19.25 -0.80
CA GLY A 94 21.83 -18.41 -1.98
C GLY A 94 20.92 -17.19 -1.96
N LEU A 95 20.25 -16.85 -0.85
CA LEU A 95 19.43 -15.61 -0.76
C LEU A 95 20.07 -14.47 0.03
N SER A 96 21.19 -14.71 0.70
CA SER A 96 21.90 -13.66 1.42
C SER A 96 22.51 -12.63 0.47
N GLU A 97 22.74 -11.40 0.96
CA GLU A 97 23.36 -10.29 0.23
C GLU A 97 24.67 -10.69 -0.48
N ASP A 98 25.49 -11.51 0.18
CA ASP A 98 26.77 -12.01 -0.33
C ASP A 98 26.65 -13.19 -1.31
N LYS A 99 25.46 -13.76 -1.49
CA LYS A 99 25.26 -14.99 -2.28
C LYS A 99 24.21 -14.90 -3.37
N TYR A 100 23.23 -14.00 -3.30
CA TYR A 100 22.13 -13.95 -4.28
C TYR A 100 22.64 -13.83 -5.71
N HIS A 101 23.72 -13.10 -5.90
CA HIS A 101 24.38 -12.91 -7.18
C HIS A 101 25.21 -14.12 -7.66
N GLN A 102 25.19 -15.26 -6.99
CA GLN A 102 25.87 -16.47 -7.48
C GLN A 102 25.05 -17.19 -8.55
N CYS A 103 23.73 -16.97 -8.60
CA CYS A 103 22.88 -17.44 -9.70
C CYS A 103 22.81 -16.41 -10.84
N ALA A 104 22.37 -16.83 -12.03
CA ALA A 104 22.33 -15.96 -13.21
C ALA A 104 21.37 -14.78 -13.05
N SER A 105 20.18 -15.01 -12.49
CA SER A 105 19.18 -13.96 -12.25
C SER A 105 19.65 -12.97 -11.18
N GLY A 106 20.27 -13.46 -10.11
CA GLY A 106 20.82 -12.59 -9.07
C GLY A 106 21.98 -11.73 -9.55
N ARG A 107 22.85 -12.26 -10.45
CA ARG A 107 23.86 -11.41 -11.12
C ARG A 107 23.22 -10.29 -11.91
N ALA A 108 22.25 -10.64 -12.77
CA ALA A 108 21.57 -9.64 -13.58
C ALA A 108 20.87 -8.57 -12.72
N LEU A 109 20.28 -8.97 -11.59
CA LEU A 109 19.70 -8.03 -10.64
C LEU A 109 20.75 -7.11 -10.01
N ARG A 110 21.86 -7.67 -9.50
CA ARG A 110 22.94 -6.87 -8.91
C ARG A 110 23.52 -5.90 -9.94
N ASP A 111 23.84 -6.38 -11.13
CA ASP A 111 24.42 -5.55 -12.18
C ASP A 111 23.45 -4.41 -12.58
N ALA A 112 22.14 -4.64 -12.56
CA ALA A 112 21.14 -3.59 -12.81
C ALA A 112 21.07 -2.55 -11.67
N ILE A 113 21.16 -2.97 -10.42
CA ILE A 113 21.21 -2.07 -9.25
C ILE A 113 22.49 -1.23 -9.30
N ASP A 114 23.64 -1.86 -9.51
CA ASP A 114 24.95 -1.20 -9.61
C ASP A 114 24.95 -0.17 -10.75
N THR A 115 24.45 -0.55 -11.93
CA THR A 115 24.35 0.35 -13.08
C THR A 115 23.47 1.56 -12.77
N PHE A 116 22.34 1.35 -12.08
CA PHE A 116 21.45 2.46 -11.72
C PHE A 116 22.06 3.35 -10.64
N HIS A 117 22.75 2.76 -9.66
CA HIS A 117 23.46 3.52 -8.63
C HIS A 117 24.55 4.42 -9.22
N GLU A 118 25.37 3.88 -10.12
CA GLU A 118 26.38 4.66 -10.86
C GLU A 118 25.74 5.80 -11.64
N TYR A 119 24.63 5.52 -12.34
CA TYR A 119 23.87 6.54 -13.06
C TYR A 119 23.34 7.65 -12.15
N GLN A 120 22.83 7.33 -10.96
CA GLN A 120 22.36 8.33 -9.98
C GLN A 120 23.50 9.24 -9.48
N LEU A 121 24.71 8.68 -9.32
CA LEU A 121 25.90 9.45 -8.95
C LEU A 121 26.36 10.40 -10.07
N GLU A 122 26.30 9.93 -11.32
CA GLU A 122 26.64 10.74 -12.49
C GLU A 122 25.57 11.80 -12.81
N HIS A 123 24.31 11.52 -12.48
CA HIS A 123 23.15 12.36 -12.76
C HIS A 123 22.34 12.66 -11.47
N PRO A 124 22.79 13.58 -10.61
CA PRO A 124 22.10 13.87 -9.34
C PRO A 124 20.68 14.45 -9.48
N GLN A 125 20.28 14.87 -10.69
CA GLN A 125 18.95 15.39 -11.01
C GLN A 125 18.17 14.43 -11.93
N TRP A 126 18.56 13.15 -11.96
CA TRP A 126 17.98 12.14 -12.85
C TRP A 126 16.45 12.06 -12.74
N PHE A 127 15.90 12.26 -11.53
CA PHE A 127 14.48 12.18 -11.29
C PHE A 127 13.76 13.39 -11.88
N GLU A 128 14.30 14.60 -11.68
CA GLU A 128 13.77 15.82 -12.28
C GLU A 128 13.83 15.78 -13.82
N ASP A 129 14.90 15.22 -14.39
CA ASP A 129 15.06 15.03 -15.85
C ASP A 129 14.07 14.02 -16.43
N GLU A 130 13.49 13.16 -15.58
CA GLU A 130 12.46 12.20 -15.94
C GLU A 130 11.04 12.79 -15.84
N LEU A 131 10.88 13.95 -15.18
CA LEU A 131 9.59 14.65 -15.11
C LEU A 131 9.26 15.31 -16.45
N LEU A 132 8.07 15.03 -16.96
CA LEU A 132 7.46 15.84 -18.02
C LEU A 132 6.84 17.08 -17.39
N GLU A 133 7.33 18.27 -17.76
CA GLU A 133 6.61 19.49 -17.42
C GLU A 133 5.22 19.41 -18.04
N GLN A 134 4.18 19.48 -17.21
CA GLN A 134 2.86 19.83 -17.70
C GLN A 134 3.01 21.19 -18.37
N SER A 135 3.00 21.23 -19.70
CA SER A 135 2.71 22.48 -20.40
C SER A 135 1.40 22.96 -19.81
N LYS A 136 1.45 24.01 -19.00
CA LYS A 136 0.26 24.80 -18.67
C LYS A 136 -0.18 25.43 -19.98
N SER A 137 -0.81 24.66 -20.87
CA SER A 137 -1.74 25.21 -21.83
C SER A 137 -2.84 25.80 -20.96
N SER A 138 -2.76 27.12 -20.79
CA SER A 138 -3.82 27.98 -20.31
C SER A 138 -5.18 27.47 -20.76
N PRO A 139 -6.23 27.54 -19.91
CA PRO A 139 -7.57 27.38 -20.43
C PRO A 139 -7.83 28.60 -21.34
N GLU A 140 -7.65 28.43 -22.64
CA GLU A 140 -8.43 29.20 -23.60
C GLU A 140 -9.89 28.83 -23.34
N ILE A 141 -10.58 29.75 -22.66
CA ILE A 141 -12.01 29.72 -22.50
C ILE A 141 -12.59 29.94 -23.90
N CYS A 142 -12.96 28.85 -24.56
CA CYS A 142 -14.05 28.88 -25.53
C CYS A 142 -15.29 28.42 -24.80
N ASP A 143 -16.10 29.41 -24.38
CA ASP A 143 -17.47 29.21 -23.94
C ASP A 143 -18.24 28.44 -25.02
N ASP A 144 -18.57 27.17 -24.77
CA ASP A 144 -19.96 26.70 -24.71
C ASP A 144 -20.01 25.20 -24.32
N ALA A 145 -21.15 24.79 -23.75
CA ALA A 145 -21.51 23.45 -23.27
C ALA A 145 -20.93 23.01 -21.91
N LYS A 146 -21.69 23.37 -20.86
CA LYS A 146 -21.68 22.77 -19.52
C LYS A 146 -21.58 21.23 -19.58
N THR A 147 -20.40 20.70 -19.30
CA THR A 147 -20.22 19.29 -18.93
C THR A 147 -19.76 19.24 -17.47
N THR A 148 -20.69 18.88 -16.60
CA THR A 148 -20.49 18.65 -15.18
C THR A 148 -19.43 17.57 -14.98
N ILE A 149 -18.24 17.95 -14.53
CA ILE A 149 -17.20 17.01 -14.07
C ILE A 149 -17.64 16.51 -12.70
N ASN A 150 -18.00 15.23 -12.64
CA ASN A 150 -18.28 14.51 -11.40
C ASN A 150 -16.99 14.38 -10.57
N LEU A 151 -16.78 15.35 -9.67
CA LEU A 151 -15.85 15.18 -8.56
C LEU A 151 -16.54 14.28 -7.51
N ILE A 152 -16.30 12.97 -7.58
CA ILE A 152 -16.72 12.04 -6.53
C ILE A 152 -15.88 12.33 -5.29
N LYS A 153 -16.39 13.23 -4.47
CA LYS A 153 -15.94 13.49 -3.11
C LYS A 153 -16.39 12.32 -2.26
N TYR A 154 -15.51 11.35 -2.00
CA TYR A 154 -15.77 10.33 -0.98
C TYR A 154 -15.82 11.00 0.39
N ARG A 155 -17.03 11.36 0.83
CA ARG A 155 -17.34 11.71 2.22
C ARG A 155 -17.61 10.40 2.95
N VAL A 156 -16.76 10.08 3.91
CA VAL A 156 -17.01 9.03 4.90
C VAL A 156 -17.94 9.65 5.94
N ASP A 157 -19.20 9.23 5.97
CA ASP A 157 -20.06 9.44 7.14
C ASP A 157 -19.71 8.34 8.15
N ASP A 158 -19.22 8.76 9.31
CA ASP A 158 -19.03 7.88 10.46
C ASP A 158 -20.08 8.21 11.54
N SER A 159 -20.84 7.16 11.86
CA SER A 159 -21.53 6.85 13.10
C SER A 159 -22.52 7.84 13.75
N THR A 160 -23.78 7.41 13.69
CA THR A 160 -24.66 7.16 14.85
C THR A 160 -24.27 7.82 16.18
N GLN A 161 -25.05 8.82 16.59
CA GLN A 161 -25.34 9.04 18.01
C GLN A 161 -26.79 8.66 18.28
N VAL A 162 -26.95 7.55 18.99
CA VAL A 162 -28.18 7.15 19.67
C VAL A 162 -28.37 8.12 20.84
N THR A 163 -29.33 9.04 20.71
CA THR A 163 -29.86 9.78 21.84
C THR A 163 -30.84 8.88 22.59
N ASN A 164 -30.40 8.38 23.75
CA ASN A 164 -31.32 7.82 24.73
C ASN A 164 -32.21 8.96 25.26
N HIS A 165 -33.46 9.00 24.83
CA HIS A 165 -34.50 9.72 25.55
C HIS A 165 -35.58 8.72 25.97
N LEU A 166 -35.52 8.37 27.25
CA LEU A 166 -36.60 7.76 28.01
C LEU A 166 -37.82 8.68 27.94
N ASN A 167 -38.95 8.17 27.44
CA ASN A 167 -40.24 8.69 27.86
C ASN A 167 -41.30 7.58 27.85
N THR A 168 -41.86 7.38 29.04
CA THR A 168 -42.93 6.48 29.43
C THR A 168 -44.24 6.87 28.74
N GLN A 169 -44.98 5.89 28.21
CA GLN A 169 -46.44 5.93 28.30
C GLN A 169 -47.07 4.55 28.07
N ASP A 170 -47.94 4.22 29.02
CA ASP A 170 -48.80 3.04 29.10
C ASP A 170 -49.68 2.83 27.85
N THR A 171 -49.97 1.57 27.52
CA THR A 171 -51.34 1.00 27.57
C THR A 171 -51.37 -0.43 27.01
N ASP A 172 -51.53 -1.38 27.94
CA ASP A 172 -52.56 -2.43 27.97
C ASP A 172 -53.03 -3.09 26.66
N SER A 173 -52.78 -4.39 26.49
CA SER A 173 -53.80 -5.42 26.17
C SER A 173 -53.21 -6.84 26.05
N THR A 174 -53.41 -7.60 27.14
CA THR A 174 -53.95 -8.97 27.26
C THR A 174 -53.61 -10.13 26.30
N VAL A 175 -53.63 -11.32 26.96
CA VAL A 175 -53.76 -12.73 26.49
C VAL A 175 -52.42 -13.47 26.35
N ASP A 176 -51.93 -14.15 27.40
CA ASP A 176 -52.25 -15.54 27.81
C ASP A 176 -51.80 -16.55 26.71
N THR A 177 -51.01 -17.60 26.93
CA THR A 177 -51.09 -18.62 27.96
C THR A 177 -49.76 -19.41 28.06
N SER A 178 -49.53 -19.94 29.26
CA SER A 178 -48.58 -20.92 29.80
C SER A 178 -47.84 -21.91 28.87
N GLY A 179 -46.61 -22.30 29.28
CA GLY A 179 -45.95 -23.51 28.78
C GLY A 179 -44.52 -23.73 29.26
N LEU A 180 -44.37 -24.12 30.52
CA LEU A 180 -43.16 -24.68 31.14
C LEU A 180 -42.71 -25.96 30.39
N TYR A 181 -41.42 -26.21 30.16
CA TYR A 181 -40.77 -27.50 30.48
C TYR A 181 -39.24 -27.44 30.37
N VAL A 182 -38.62 -28.02 31.39
CA VAL A 182 -37.20 -28.25 31.65
C VAL A 182 -36.85 -29.68 31.23
N ALA A 183 -35.64 -29.91 30.73
CA ALA A 183 -34.78 -31.11 30.93
C ALA A 183 -33.55 -30.97 30.00
N GLU A 184 -32.33 -30.78 30.50
CA GLU A 184 -31.38 -31.77 31.07
C GLU A 184 -30.87 -32.85 30.09
N GLU A 185 -29.52 -32.89 30.02
CA GLU A 185 -28.63 -34.05 29.81
C GLU A 185 -28.57 -34.69 28.40
N LEU A 186 -27.41 -34.98 27.79
CA LEU A 186 -26.02 -35.23 28.19
C LEU A 186 -25.03 -34.69 27.13
#